data_AF-A0A7V9LAD7-F1
#
_entry.id   AF-A0A7V9LAD7-F1
#
_cell.length_a   1.000
_cell.length_b   1.000
_cell.length_c   1.000
_cell.angle_alpha   90.00
_cell.angle_beta   90.00
_cell.angle_gamma   90.00
#
_symmetry.space_group_name_H-M   'P 1'
#
loop_
_entity.id
_entity.type
_entity.pdbx_description
1 polymer ?
#
loop_
_entity_poly.entity_id
_entity_poly.type
_entity_poly.pdbx_seq_one_letter_code
_entity_poly.pdbx_strand_id
1 'polypeptide(L)'
;MSGLYDPSYERAACGVGFVADIKGTKSRSIVDDGLEILRRLSHRAATGADPDTGDGAGILIQLPDRFFRAEAAKAGLEIPAGRRFAVGQVFLPPDPAQRAACEQILTEVATEEGQRVIGWRDVPIDPAHTGTVARAVMPVFRQIFVRMRRVPPSAWERTLYVIRKLAENRVRERGADPERYFHVASLSTETVVYKGLLLPRQLPKFFPDLEAPEIVSAIALVHSRFSTNTFPTWDLAQPFRYIAHNGEINTLRGNGNWMQARRSQLKSAKFHGGLERLFPIIVPGKSDSAQFDNMAELLTLGGRSLPHALMMMIPEADTPDLDEDRRAFYSYAASLVEPWDGPATIAFSDGQLVGATLDRNGLRPARWTITTDDRVILASETGVIDVPPERVRSKGRLQPGMMFVVDTSEGRIVDDAELKRDVAGRFPYRKWLDKNVFEMHELDEVASPEAIAGDALFRLARAHGYTDEDVDQIIEPMATGGKEPVGSMGTDTPLAVLSDRAPNLSAYFHQL
;
A
#
# COMPACT_ATOMS: atom_id res chain seq x y z
N MET A 1 3.33 -9.04 29.66
CA MET A 1 4.61 -8.32 29.59
C MET A 1 4.61 -7.56 28.27
N SER A 2 4.45 -6.25 28.31
CA SER A 2 4.68 -5.40 27.12
C SER A 2 6.18 -5.34 26.87
N GLY A 3 6.65 -5.92 25.75
CA GLY A 3 8.05 -5.79 25.35
C GLY A 3 8.41 -4.33 25.06
N LEU A 4 9.72 -4.03 25.06
CA LEU A 4 10.28 -2.72 24.70
C LEU A 4 10.24 -2.43 23.18
N TYR A 5 9.78 -3.39 22.37
CA TYR A 5 9.67 -3.24 20.92
C TYR A 5 8.45 -2.39 20.56
N ASP A 6 8.69 -1.25 19.91
CA ASP A 6 7.64 -0.44 19.32
C ASP A 6 7.38 -0.92 17.88
N PRO A 7 6.15 -1.38 17.54
CA PRO A 7 5.80 -1.82 16.19
C PRO A 7 6.05 -0.79 15.09
N SER A 8 6.21 0.50 15.43
CA SER A 8 6.53 1.55 14.46
C SER A 8 7.94 1.46 13.86
N TYR A 9 8.85 0.64 14.41
CA TYR A 9 10.18 0.39 13.85
C TYR A 9 10.27 -0.89 12.99
N GLU A 10 9.15 -1.43 12.52
CA GLU A 10 9.12 -2.65 11.72
C GLU A 10 9.75 -2.45 10.33
N ARG A 11 10.66 -3.36 9.94
CA ARG A 11 11.28 -3.38 8.60
C ARG A 11 10.93 -4.65 7.84
N ALA A 12 10.81 -4.56 6.52
CA ALA A 12 10.47 -5.69 5.66
C ALA A 12 11.40 -5.84 4.44
N ALA A 13 11.75 -7.10 4.13
CA ALA A 13 12.54 -7.47 2.95
C ALA A 13 11.82 -8.57 2.16
N CYS A 14 10.98 -8.19 1.20
CA CYS A 14 10.00 -9.11 0.63
C CYS A 14 10.39 -9.65 -0.76
N GLY A 15 9.69 -10.69 -1.19
CA GLY A 15 9.58 -11.09 -2.59
C GLY A 15 8.25 -10.59 -3.16
N VAL A 16 8.28 -9.93 -4.31
CA VAL A 16 7.06 -9.48 -5.02
C VAL A 16 7.15 -9.88 -6.49
N GLY A 17 6.02 -10.25 -7.09
CA GLY A 17 5.94 -10.48 -8.52
C GLY A 17 4.51 -10.65 -9.02
N PHE A 18 4.36 -10.65 -10.33
CA PHE A 18 3.13 -11.00 -11.00
C PHE A 18 3.40 -11.73 -12.31
N VAL A 19 2.39 -12.46 -12.77
CA VAL A 19 2.29 -12.97 -14.12
C VAL A 19 0.96 -12.52 -14.72
N ALA A 20 0.97 -12.19 -16.01
CA ALA A 20 -0.25 -11.85 -16.73
C ALA A 20 -0.22 -12.26 -18.19
N ASP A 21 -1.40 -12.56 -18.72
CA ASP A 21 -1.64 -12.74 -20.15
C ASP A 21 -1.98 -11.36 -20.75
N ILE A 22 -1.16 -10.88 -21.69
CA ILE A 22 -1.30 -9.54 -22.29
C ILE A 22 -2.67 -9.39 -22.96
N LYS A 23 -3.23 -10.48 -23.52
CA LYS A 23 -4.52 -10.46 -24.24
C LYS A 23 -5.73 -10.67 -23.33
N GLY A 24 -5.51 -10.76 -22.01
CA GLY A 24 -6.58 -10.96 -21.03
C GLY A 24 -7.18 -12.37 -21.06
N THR A 25 -6.49 -13.35 -21.64
CA THR A 25 -6.97 -14.73 -21.69
C THR A 25 -6.87 -15.37 -20.32
N LYS A 26 -8.03 -15.61 -19.68
CA LYS A 26 -8.08 -16.23 -18.36
C LYS A 26 -7.77 -17.72 -18.45
N SER A 27 -6.80 -18.19 -17.68
CA SER A 27 -6.41 -19.59 -17.65
C SER A 27 -5.96 -20.04 -16.26
N ARG A 28 -5.98 -21.35 -16.04
CA ARG A 28 -5.44 -22.00 -14.83
C ARG A 28 -3.92 -21.83 -14.74
N SER A 29 -3.24 -21.88 -15.89
CA SER A 29 -1.78 -21.74 -15.98
C SER A 29 -1.27 -20.41 -15.46
N ILE A 30 -2.01 -19.30 -15.60
CA ILE A 30 -1.60 -18.01 -15.03
C ILE A 30 -1.61 -18.05 -13.49
N VAL A 31 -2.58 -18.75 -12.89
CA VAL A 31 -2.62 -18.93 -11.44
C VAL A 31 -1.47 -19.83 -10.97
N ASP A 32 -1.22 -20.92 -11.70
CA ASP A 32 -0.10 -21.84 -11.41
C ASP A 32 1.26 -21.15 -11.53
N ASP A 33 1.46 -20.36 -12.59
CA ASP A 33 2.65 -19.54 -12.80
C ASP A 33 2.83 -18.54 -11.63
N GLY A 34 1.75 -17.92 -11.15
CA GLY A 34 1.79 -17.04 -9.98
C GLY A 34 2.22 -17.78 -8.71
N LEU A 35 1.65 -18.95 -8.44
CA LEU A 35 2.03 -19.79 -7.30
C LEU A 35 3.47 -20.31 -7.41
N GLU A 36 3.97 -20.57 -8.61
CA GLU A 36 5.36 -20.94 -8.87
C GLU A 36 6.31 -19.77 -8.59
N ILE A 37 5.98 -18.55 -9.02
CA ILE A 37 6.74 -17.34 -8.66
C ILE A 37 6.82 -17.23 -7.14
N LEU A 38 5.69 -17.36 -6.45
CA LEU A 38 5.62 -17.28 -5.00
C LEU A 38 6.54 -18.33 -4.36
N ARG A 39 6.47 -19.58 -4.81
CA ARG A 39 7.32 -20.68 -4.34
C ARG A 39 8.80 -20.39 -4.55
N ARG A 40 9.20 -19.85 -5.71
CA ARG A 40 10.61 -19.53 -5.98
C ARG A 40 11.14 -18.32 -5.23
N LEU A 41 10.27 -17.46 -4.73
CA LEU A 41 10.65 -16.34 -3.85
C LEU A 41 10.80 -16.77 -2.37
N SER A 42 10.67 -18.06 -2.04
CA SER A 42 10.75 -18.56 -0.65
C SER A 42 12.09 -18.27 0.04
N HIS A 43 13.20 -18.14 -0.68
CA HIS A 43 14.50 -17.79 -0.07
C HIS A 43 14.54 -16.35 0.45
N ARG A 44 13.56 -15.52 0.07
CA ARG A 44 13.35 -14.17 0.62
C ARG A 44 12.34 -14.15 1.76
N ALA A 45 11.73 -15.29 2.10
CA ALA A 45 10.81 -15.40 3.21
C ALA A 45 11.58 -15.67 4.50
N ALA A 46 11.16 -15.06 5.61
CA ALA A 46 11.60 -15.51 6.93
C ALA A 46 10.73 -16.68 7.38
N THR A 47 11.36 -17.59 8.13
CA THR A 47 10.65 -18.53 8.99
C THR A 47 10.60 -17.94 10.39
N GLY A 48 9.45 -18.07 11.05
CA GLY A 48 9.25 -17.64 12.43
C GLY A 48 9.99 -18.54 13.43
N ALA A 49 9.56 -18.47 14.70
CA ALA A 49 10.14 -19.27 15.78
C ALA A 49 9.98 -20.79 15.57
N ASP A 50 8.97 -21.20 14.78
CA ASP A 50 8.84 -22.56 14.27
C ASP A 50 9.12 -22.57 12.74
N PRO A 51 9.69 -23.67 12.19
CA PRO A 51 10.13 -23.73 10.79
C PRO A 51 8.99 -23.74 9.76
N ASP A 52 7.74 -23.88 10.21
CA ASP A 52 6.55 -23.98 9.37
C ASP A 52 5.63 -22.75 9.47
N THR A 53 6.03 -21.73 10.22
CA THR A 53 5.38 -20.43 10.31
C THR A 53 6.16 -19.47 9.43
N GLY A 54 5.51 -18.92 8.41
CA GLY A 54 6.08 -17.86 7.58
C GLY A 54 5.48 -16.50 7.93
N ASP A 55 6.19 -15.41 7.70
CA ASP A 55 5.73 -14.05 8.04
C ASP A 55 4.60 -13.52 7.16
N GLY A 56 4.27 -14.25 6.10
CA GLY A 56 3.10 -13.99 5.26
C GLY A 56 3.33 -14.35 3.80
N ALA A 57 2.33 -14.97 3.18
CA ALA A 57 2.29 -15.21 1.75
C ALA A 57 0.88 -15.01 1.22
N GLY A 58 0.77 -14.62 -0.04
CA GLY A 58 -0.54 -14.46 -0.66
C GLY A 58 -0.50 -14.27 -2.16
N ILE A 59 -1.69 -14.35 -2.74
CA ILE A 59 -1.98 -14.18 -4.17
C ILE A 59 -3.25 -13.35 -4.34
N LEU A 60 -3.20 -12.39 -5.25
CA LEU A 60 -4.33 -11.67 -5.80
C LEU A 60 -4.57 -12.18 -7.21
N ILE A 61 -5.80 -12.57 -7.50
CA ILE A 61 -6.25 -12.96 -8.85
C ILE A 61 -7.51 -12.20 -9.21
N GLN A 62 -7.81 -12.13 -10.51
CA GLN A 62 -9.14 -11.74 -10.95
C GLN A 62 -10.19 -12.71 -10.41
N LEU A 63 -11.38 -12.22 -10.04
CA LEU A 63 -12.49 -12.98 -9.50
C LEU A 63 -12.95 -14.07 -10.50
N PRO A 64 -12.76 -15.38 -10.21
CA PRO A 64 -13.16 -16.45 -11.13
C PRO A 64 -14.66 -16.71 -11.01
N ASP A 65 -15.46 -16.05 -11.85
CA ASP A 65 -16.94 -16.07 -11.81
C ASP A 65 -17.52 -17.49 -11.82
N ARG A 66 -17.02 -18.39 -12.69
CA ARG A 66 -17.51 -19.77 -12.78
C ARG A 66 -17.31 -20.55 -11.48
N PHE A 67 -16.13 -20.42 -10.87
CA PHE A 67 -15.82 -21.06 -9.60
C PHE A 67 -16.77 -20.56 -8.51
N PHE A 68 -16.88 -19.25 -8.33
CA PHE A 68 -17.71 -18.68 -7.27
C PHE A 68 -19.21 -18.94 -7.43
N ARG A 69 -19.72 -19.05 -8.67
CA ARG A 69 -21.10 -19.49 -8.92
C ARG A 69 -21.32 -20.94 -8.50
N ALA A 70 -20.40 -21.83 -8.84
CA ALA A 70 -20.50 -23.24 -8.45
C ALA A 70 -20.44 -23.39 -6.92
N GLU A 71 -19.52 -22.69 -6.27
CA GLU A 71 -19.36 -22.72 -4.81
C GLU A 71 -20.54 -22.10 -4.06
N ALA A 72 -21.08 -21.00 -4.57
CA ALA A 72 -22.28 -20.41 -4.00
C ALA A 72 -23.50 -21.33 -4.14
N ALA A 73 -23.67 -22.00 -5.28
CA ALA A 73 -24.74 -22.98 -5.45
C ALA A 73 -24.62 -24.15 -4.46
N LYS A 74 -23.40 -24.66 -4.21
CA LYS A 74 -23.14 -25.67 -3.17
C LYS A 74 -23.50 -25.18 -1.76
N ALA A 75 -23.30 -23.90 -1.50
CA ALA A 75 -23.69 -23.24 -0.25
C ALA A 75 -25.17 -22.82 -0.19
N GLY A 76 -25.99 -23.19 -1.19
CA GLY A 76 -27.41 -22.83 -1.24
C GLY A 76 -27.69 -21.35 -1.53
N LEU A 77 -26.72 -20.64 -2.10
CA LEU A 77 -26.78 -19.20 -2.38
C LEU A 77 -27.16 -18.93 -3.85
N GLU A 78 -28.23 -18.17 -4.06
CA GLU A 78 -28.67 -17.76 -5.40
C GLU A 78 -27.95 -16.48 -5.86
N ILE A 79 -26.95 -16.66 -6.73
CA ILE A 79 -26.20 -15.55 -7.32
C ILE A 79 -26.95 -14.97 -8.53
N PRO A 80 -27.12 -13.63 -8.64
CA PRO A 80 -27.72 -13.00 -9.82
C PRO A 80 -26.90 -13.24 -11.09
N ALA A 81 -27.57 -13.22 -12.25
CA ALA A 81 -26.90 -13.31 -13.54
C ALA A 81 -25.97 -12.09 -13.79
N GLY A 82 -24.90 -12.34 -14.55
CA GLY A 82 -23.88 -11.34 -14.89
C GLY A 82 -23.07 -10.84 -13.68
N ARG A 83 -22.30 -9.77 -13.89
CA ARG A 83 -21.44 -9.13 -12.88
C ARG A 83 -22.24 -8.23 -11.92
N ARG A 84 -23.31 -8.78 -11.32
CA ARG A 84 -24.19 -8.07 -10.37
C ARG A 84 -24.03 -8.58 -8.93
N PHE A 85 -22.89 -9.20 -8.64
CA PHE A 85 -22.52 -9.63 -7.30
C PHE A 85 -21.03 -9.37 -7.07
N ALA A 86 -20.66 -9.21 -5.80
CA ALA A 86 -19.30 -9.13 -5.33
C ALA A 86 -19.02 -10.25 -4.35
N VAL A 87 -17.75 -10.62 -4.22
CA VAL A 87 -17.26 -11.56 -3.21
C VAL A 87 -16.30 -10.81 -2.30
N GLY A 88 -16.49 -10.97 -1.00
CA GLY A 88 -15.54 -10.49 0.00
C GLY A 88 -14.83 -11.64 0.68
N GLN A 89 -13.50 -11.64 0.69
CA GLN A 89 -12.69 -12.54 1.52
C GLN A 89 -12.55 -11.90 2.90
N VAL A 90 -13.11 -12.52 3.94
CA VAL A 90 -13.20 -11.94 5.28
C VAL A 90 -12.54 -12.86 6.30
N PHE A 91 -11.70 -12.27 7.14
CA PHE A 91 -11.13 -12.88 8.34
C PHE A 91 -12.04 -12.49 9.50
N LEU A 92 -12.44 -13.46 10.30
CA LEU A 92 -13.39 -13.29 11.40
C LEU A 92 -12.81 -13.87 12.70
N PRO A 93 -13.26 -13.37 13.85
CA PRO A 93 -12.86 -13.93 15.14
C PRO A 93 -13.15 -15.44 15.27
N PRO A 94 -12.30 -16.19 15.99
CA PRO A 94 -12.55 -17.60 16.29
C PRO A 94 -13.77 -17.78 17.21
N ASP A 95 -13.98 -16.84 18.14
CA ASP A 95 -15.15 -16.82 19.01
C ASP A 95 -16.46 -16.70 18.20
N PRO A 96 -17.41 -17.64 18.33
CA PRO A 96 -18.65 -17.62 17.56
C PRO A 96 -19.54 -16.38 17.78
N ALA A 97 -19.54 -15.80 18.98
CA ALA A 97 -20.38 -14.63 19.28
C ALA A 97 -19.80 -13.36 18.65
N GLN A 98 -18.48 -13.14 18.80
CA GLN A 98 -17.76 -12.05 18.13
C GLN A 98 -17.84 -12.18 16.60
N ARG A 99 -17.72 -13.41 16.07
CA ARG A 99 -17.90 -13.69 14.64
C ARG A 99 -19.30 -13.29 14.16
N ALA A 100 -20.35 -13.75 14.82
CA ALA A 100 -21.72 -13.40 14.46
C ALA A 100 -21.96 -11.89 14.52
N ALA A 101 -21.40 -11.21 15.52
CA ALA A 101 -21.49 -9.74 15.63
C ALA A 101 -20.80 -9.03 14.45
N CYS A 102 -19.62 -9.48 14.04
CA CYS A 102 -18.91 -8.93 12.88
C CYS A 102 -19.67 -9.16 11.56
N GLU A 103 -20.20 -10.37 11.36
CA GLU A 103 -21.02 -10.70 10.18
C GLU A 103 -22.31 -9.85 10.13
N GLN A 104 -22.94 -9.65 11.28
CA GLN A 104 -24.11 -8.79 11.43
C GLN A 104 -23.77 -7.34 11.09
N ILE A 105 -22.68 -6.78 11.63
CA ILE A 105 -22.25 -5.41 11.32
C ILE A 105 -22.02 -5.23 9.82
N LEU A 106 -21.34 -6.16 9.16
CA LEU A 106 -21.11 -6.08 7.72
C LEU A 106 -22.43 -6.14 6.92
N THR A 107 -23.39 -6.93 7.39
CA THR A 107 -24.73 -7.05 6.80
C THR A 107 -25.59 -5.80 7.01
N GLU A 108 -25.54 -5.21 8.22
CA GLU A 108 -26.18 -3.94 8.57
C GLU A 108 -25.69 -2.83 7.65
N VAL A 109 -24.37 -2.65 7.57
CA VAL A 109 -23.73 -1.63 6.73
C VAL A 109 -24.07 -1.84 5.26
N ALA A 110 -23.99 -3.07 4.74
CA ALA A 110 -24.37 -3.35 3.35
C ALA A 110 -25.83 -2.97 3.06
N THR A 111 -26.73 -3.17 4.03
CA THR A 111 -28.14 -2.82 3.92
C THR A 111 -28.37 -1.31 3.99
N GLU A 112 -27.69 -0.61 4.89
CA GLU A 112 -27.68 0.86 5.00
C GLU A 112 -27.21 1.52 3.70
N GLU A 113 -26.21 0.93 3.04
CA GLU A 113 -25.69 1.36 1.74
C GLU A 113 -26.53 0.86 0.55
N GLY A 114 -27.75 0.36 0.81
CA GLY A 114 -28.75 0.00 -0.19
C GLY A 114 -28.53 -1.32 -0.91
N GLN A 115 -27.58 -2.13 -0.44
CA GLN A 115 -27.20 -3.41 -1.03
C GLN A 115 -27.85 -4.58 -0.31
N ARG A 116 -27.70 -5.79 -0.85
CA ARG A 116 -28.23 -7.01 -0.21
C ARG A 116 -27.13 -8.04 -0.06
N VAL A 117 -26.89 -8.51 1.16
CA VAL A 117 -26.09 -9.72 1.39
C VAL A 117 -26.89 -10.94 0.93
N ILE A 118 -26.31 -11.74 0.04
CA ILE A 118 -26.88 -13.00 -0.44
C ILE A 118 -26.67 -14.07 0.63
N GLY A 119 -25.46 -14.14 1.18
CA GLY A 119 -25.11 -15.06 2.25
C GLY A 119 -23.59 -15.21 2.38
N TRP A 120 -23.19 -16.21 3.17
CA TRP A 120 -21.81 -16.50 3.51
C TRP A 120 -21.44 -17.91 3.07
N ARG A 121 -20.19 -18.08 2.63
CA ARG A 121 -19.53 -19.37 2.36
C ARG A 121 -18.36 -19.53 3.33
N ASP A 122 -18.28 -20.68 3.97
CA ASP A 122 -17.06 -21.06 4.70
C ASP A 122 -15.96 -21.43 3.69
N VAL A 123 -14.80 -20.79 3.81
CA VAL A 123 -13.68 -21.06 2.91
C VAL A 123 -13.03 -22.37 3.35
N PRO A 124 -12.92 -23.38 2.46
CA PRO A 124 -12.22 -24.60 2.81
C PRO A 124 -10.76 -24.28 3.09
N ILE A 125 -10.27 -24.77 4.23
CA ILE A 125 -8.88 -24.66 4.64
C ILE A 125 -8.35 -26.01 5.10
N ASP A 126 -7.04 -26.23 4.95
CA ASP A 126 -6.34 -27.32 5.63
C ASP A 126 -5.34 -26.74 6.64
N PRO A 127 -5.75 -26.66 7.92
CA PRO A 127 -4.88 -26.18 8.98
C PRO A 127 -3.60 -27.02 9.11
N ALA A 128 -3.56 -28.30 8.71
CA ALA A 128 -2.35 -29.12 8.81
C ALA A 128 -1.15 -28.51 8.06
N HIS A 129 -1.40 -27.65 7.08
CA HIS A 129 -0.39 -26.96 6.28
C HIS A 129 0.05 -25.59 6.83
N THR A 130 -0.20 -25.29 8.11
CA THR A 130 0.33 -24.10 8.79
C THR A 130 1.07 -24.45 10.09
N GLY A 131 2.10 -23.66 10.43
CA GLY A 131 2.85 -23.77 11.68
C GLY A 131 1.98 -23.58 12.93
N THR A 132 2.48 -23.99 14.09
CA THR A 132 1.71 -23.99 15.34
C THR A 132 1.47 -22.58 15.84
N VAL A 133 2.45 -21.70 15.69
CA VAL A 133 2.34 -20.27 16.06
C VAL A 133 1.27 -19.58 15.21
N ALA A 134 1.31 -19.78 13.88
CA ALA A 134 0.30 -19.23 12.99
C ALA A 134 -1.11 -19.75 13.26
N ARG A 135 -1.23 -21.05 13.58
CA ARG A 135 -2.51 -21.69 13.91
C ARG A 135 -3.13 -21.14 15.19
N ALA A 136 -2.31 -20.79 16.18
CA ALA A 136 -2.78 -20.28 17.47
C ALA A 136 -3.54 -18.94 17.36
N VAL A 137 -3.21 -18.14 16.34
CA VAL A 137 -3.82 -16.84 16.07
C VAL A 137 -4.63 -16.84 14.75
N MET A 138 -5.04 -18.02 14.29
CA MET A 138 -5.72 -18.18 13.01
C MET A 138 -7.16 -17.65 13.07
N PRO A 139 -7.57 -16.74 12.17
CA PRO A 139 -8.96 -16.31 12.07
C PRO A 139 -9.81 -17.39 11.40
N VAL A 140 -11.14 -17.21 11.45
CA VAL A 140 -12.07 -17.96 10.60
C VAL A 140 -12.15 -17.27 9.25
N PHE A 141 -11.96 -18.02 8.17
CA PHE A 141 -12.05 -17.51 6.80
C PHE A 141 -13.45 -17.76 6.24
N ARG A 142 -14.18 -16.68 5.95
CA ARG A 142 -15.47 -16.76 5.28
C ARG A 142 -15.53 -15.80 4.11
N GLN A 143 -16.34 -16.16 3.12
CA GLN A 143 -16.62 -15.34 1.96
C GLN A 143 -18.04 -14.82 2.01
N ILE A 144 -18.19 -13.50 1.95
CA ILE A 144 -19.49 -12.84 1.85
C ILE A 144 -19.85 -12.61 0.37
N PHE A 145 -21.09 -12.93 0.00
CA PHE A 145 -21.63 -12.62 -1.33
C PHE A 145 -22.59 -11.43 -1.22
N VAL A 146 -22.29 -10.34 -1.95
CA VAL A 146 -23.11 -9.11 -1.92
C VAL A 146 -23.73 -8.87 -3.28
N ARG A 147 -25.06 -8.78 -3.33
CA ARG A 147 -25.82 -8.44 -4.52
C ARG A 147 -25.88 -6.94 -4.72
N MET A 148 -25.53 -6.53 -5.93
CA MET A 148 -25.67 -5.17 -6.42
C MET A 148 -27.14 -4.78 -6.57
N ARG A 149 -27.54 -3.67 -5.96
CA ARG A 149 -28.89 -3.07 -6.03
C ARG A 149 -28.80 -1.56 -6.16
N ARG A 150 -29.61 -1.00 -7.07
CA ARG A 150 -29.88 0.45 -7.16
C ARG A 150 -28.62 1.33 -7.24
N VAL A 151 -27.57 0.83 -7.88
CA VAL A 151 -26.30 1.52 -8.09
C VAL A 151 -25.86 1.28 -9.54
N PRO A 152 -25.24 2.24 -10.24
CA PRO A 152 -24.69 1.99 -11.57
C PRO A 152 -23.42 1.12 -11.48
N PRO A 153 -23.10 0.29 -12.50
CA PRO A 153 -21.90 -0.55 -12.49
C PRO A 153 -20.61 0.23 -12.23
N SER A 154 -20.49 1.45 -12.77
CA SER A 154 -19.32 2.32 -12.59
C SER A 154 -19.10 2.83 -11.17
N ALA A 155 -20.08 2.68 -10.28
CA ALA A 155 -19.99 3.05 -8.86
C ALA A 155 -19.94 1.83 -7.94
N TRP A 156 -19.97 0.62 -8.49
CA TRP A 156 -20.15 -0.57 -7.68
C TRP A 156 -18.96 -0.85 -6.75
N GLU A 157 -17.74 -0.82 -7.29
CA GLU A 157 -16.51 -0.93 -6.48
C GLU A 157 -16.41 0.17 -5.40
N ARG A 158 -16.86 1.40 -5.70
CA ARG A 158 -16.91 2.49 -4.71
C ARG A 158 -17.89 2.18 -3.58
N THR A 159 -19.06 1.65 -3.89
CA THR A 159 -20.03 1.25 -2.87
C THR A 159 -19.49 0.12 -2.00
N LEU A 160 -18.81 -0.86 -2.58
CA LEU A 160 -18.16 -1.95 -1.85
C LEU A 160 -17.05 -1.43 -0.91
N TYR A 161 -16.22 -0.48 -1.38
CA TYR A 161 -15.24 0.21 -0.55
C TYR A 161 -15.90 0.92 0.65
N VAL A 162 -16.97 1.67 0.40
CA VAL A 162 -17.72 2.37 1.46
C VAL A 162 -18.26 1.37 2.49
N ILE A 163 -18.87 0.27 2.03
CA ILE A 163 -19.38 -0.80 2.91
C ILE A 163 -18.25 -1.37 3.77
N ARG A 164 -17.12 -1.71 3.15
CA ARG A 164 -15.97 -2.26 3.86
C ARG A 164 -15.44 -1.30 4.92
N LYS A 165 -15.18 -0.04 4.55
CA LYS A 165 -14.64 0.98 5.46
C LYS A 165 -15.58 1.25 6.64
N LEU A 166 -16.88 1.38 6.38
CA LEU A 166 -17.88 1.59 7.42
C LEU A 166 -17.98 0.38 8.36
N ALA A 167 -17.95 -0.84 7.83
CA ALA A 167 -18.00 -2.05 8.64
C ALA A 167 -16.74 -2.20 9.52
N GLU A 168 -15.54 -2.02 8.94
CA GLU A 168 -14.27 -2.04 9.68
C GLU A 168 -14.25 -1.01 10.82
N ASN A 169 -14.69 0.22 10.54
CA ASN A 169 -14.77 1.27 11.55
C ASN A 169 -15.77 0.91 12.65
N ARG A 170 -16.95 0.43 12.28
CA ARG A 170 -18.03 0.08 13.22
C ARG A 170 -17.70 -1.13 14.09
N VAL A 171 -17.00 -2.14 13.57
CA VAL A 171 -16.49 -3.26 14.37
C VAL A 171 -15.54 -2.75 15.45
N ARG A 172 -14.62 -1.85 15.11
CA ARG A 172 -13.70 -1.24 16.07
C ARG A 172 -14.41 -0.36 17.09
N GLU A 173 -15.33 0.50 16.66
CA GLU A 173 -16.09 1.41 17.52
C GLU A 173 -16.99 0.67 18.51
N ARG A 174 -17.65 -0.41 18.07
CA ARG A 174 -18.50 -1.25 18.93
C ARG A 174 -17.70 -2.23 19.79
N GLY A 175 -16.39 -2.34 19.59
CA GLY A 175 -15.56 -3.34 20.28
C GLY A 175 -16.01 -4.78 20.02
N ALA A 176 -16.58 -5.05 18.84
CA ALA A 176 -17.17 -6.36 18.51
C ALA A 176 -16.11 -7.45 18.33
N ASP A 177 -14.85 -7.05 18.15
CA ASP A 177 -13.67 -7.92 18.02
C ASP A 177 -12.48 -7.26 18.75
N PRO A 178 -12.36 -7.48 20.07
CA PRO A 178 -11.30 -6.89 20.89
C PRO A 178 -9.88 -7.35 20.48
N GLU A 179 -9.78 -8.57 19.95
CA GLU A 179 -8.51 -9.19 19.53
C GLU A 179 -8.09 -8.81 18.11
N ARG A 180 -8.94 -8.08 17.37
CA ARG A 180 -8.66 -7.48 16.05
C ARG A 180 -8.40 -8.49 14.91
N TYR A 181 -9.07 -9.64 14.92
CA TYR A 181 -9.08 -10.59 13.80
C TYR A 181 -9.84 -10.10 12.56
N PHE A 182 -10.85 -9.23 12.75
CA PHE A 182 -11.75 -8.80 11.70
C PHE A 182 -11.00 -8.00 10.64
N HIS A 183 -10.91 -8.56 9.44
CA HIS A 183 -10.23 -7.96 8.31
C HIS A 183 -10.86 -8.41 7.00
N VAL A 184 -11.22 -7.44 6.15
CA VAL A 184 -11.75 -7.74 4.82
C VAL A 184 -10.60 -7.68 3.80
N ALA A 185 -9.99 -8.83 3.51
CA ALA A 185 -8.82 -8.94 2.65
C ALA A 185 -9.10 -8.43 1.22
N SER A 186 -10.28 -8.71 0.70
CA SER A 186 -10.82 -8.12 -0.53
C SER A 186 -12.35 -8.07 -0.43
N LEU A 187 -12.98 -7.12 -1.13
CA LEU A 187 -14.42 -7.08 -1.37
C LEU A 187 -14.65 -6.39 -2.71
N SER A 188 -14.78 -7.16 -3.77
CA SER A 188 -14.72 -6.67 -5.14
C SER A 188 -15.52 -7.56 -6.09
N THR A 189 -15.81 -7.02 -7.28
CA THR A 189 -16.30 -7.76 -8.45
C THR A 189 -15.21 -8.14 -9.44
N GLU A 190 -14.01 -7.57 -9.27
CA GLU A 190 -12.90 -7.75 -10.19
C GLU A 190 -11.81 -8.64 -9.61
N THR A 191 -11.53 -8.57 -8.30
CA THR A 191 -10.41 -9.28 -7.67
C THR A 191 -10.81 -10.06 -6.41
N VAL A 192 -10.00 -11.08 -6.09
CA VAL A 192 -10.04 -11.77 -4.79
C VAL A 192 -8.62 -12.02 -4.31
N VAL A 193 -8.41 -11.92 -3.00
CA VAL A 193 -7.10 -12.12 -2.36
C VAL A 193 -7.14 -13.32 -1.44
N TYR A 194 -6.26 -14.30 -1.69
CA TYR A 194 -5.97 -15.41 -0.77
C TYR A 194 -4.61 -15.14 -0.13
N LYS A 195 -4.59 -14.93 1.18
CA LYS A 195 -3.37 -14.60 1.92
C LYS A 195 -3.44 -15.11 3.34
N GLY A 196 -2.29 -15.27 3.96
CA GLY A 196 -2.21 -15.64 5.36
C GLY A 196 -0.79 -15.70 5.89
N LEU A 197 -0.67 -16.02 7.17
CA LEU A 197 0.60 -16.21 7.85
C LEU A 197 1.19 -17.59 7.51
N LEU A 198 1.59 -17.71 6.25
CA LEU A 198 1.97 -18.95 5.60
C LEU A 198 3.32 -18.77 4.91
N LEU A 199 4.07 -19.86 4.81
CA LEU A 199 5.18 -19.95 3.86
C LEU A 199 4.62 -20.02 2.44
N PRO A 200 5.33 -19.49 1.43
CA PRO A 200 4.94 -19.57 0.03
C PRO A 200 4.44 -20.93 -0.45
N ARG A 201 5.15 -22.00 -0.08
CA ARG A 201 4.83 -23.40 -0.46
C ARG A 201 3.54 -23.94 0.17
N GLN A 202 3.05 -23.32 1.25
CA GLN A 202 1.88 -23.77 1.99
C GLN A 202 0.58 -23.20 1.43
N LEU A 203 0.63 -22.04 0.77
CA LEU A 203 -0.57 -21.31 0.33
C LEU A 203 -1.60 -22.17 -0.46
N PRO A 204 -1.23 -22.89 -1.54
CA PRO A 204 -2.20 -23.68 -2.29
C PRO A 204 -2.77 -24.86 -1.50
N LYS A 205 -1.98 -25.43 -0.59
CA LYS A 205 -2.42 -26.55 0.25
C LYS A 205 -3.31 -26.10 1.40
N PHE A 206 -3.01 -24.92 1.98
CA PHE A 206 -3.81 -24.33 3.04
C PHE A 206 -5.16 -23.84 2.53
N PHE A 207 -5.23 -23.30 1.30
CA PHE A 207 -6.48 -22.93 0.63
C PHE A 207 -6.76 -23.84 -0.57
N PRO A 208 -7.40 -25.01 -0.40
CA PRO A 208 -7.70 -25.95 -1.48
C PRO A 208 -8.47 -25.36 -2.66
N ASP A 209 -9.19 -24.24 -2.46
CA ASP A 209 -9.78 -23.46 -3.56
C ASP A 209 -8.73 -23.19 -4.67
N LEU A 210 -7.52 -22.82 -4.29
CA LEU A 210 -6.42 -22.51 -5.21
C LEU A 210 -5.93 -23.71 -6.01
N GLU A 211 -6.38 -24.93 -5.74
CA GLU A 211 -6.10 -26.12 -6.54
C GLU A 211 -7.23 -26.46 -7.53
N ALA A 212 -8.39 -25.79 -7.43
CA ALA A 212 -9.52 -26.05 -8.31
C ALA A 212 -9.22 -25.64 -9.78
N PRO A 213 -9.58 -26.48 -10.77
CA PRO A 213 -9.39 -26.17 -12.19
C PRO A 213 -10.14 -24.91 -12.66
N GLU A 214 -11.25 -24.56 -12.00
CA GLU A 214 -12.07 -23.40 -12.32
C GLU A 214 -11.52 -22.08 -11.78
N ILE A 215 -10.50 -22.11 -10.91
CA ILE A 215 -9.75 -20.92 -10.52
C ILE A 215 -8.85 -20.52 -11.69
N VAL A 216 -9.41 -19.69 -12.56
CA VAL A 216 -8.74 -19.16 -13.76
C VAL A 216 -8.60 -17.65 -13.67
N SER A 217 -7.48 -17.13 -14.16
CA SER A 217 -7.21 -15.69 -14.17
C SER A 217 -6.34 -15.30 -15.35
N ALA A 218 -6.37 -14.03 -15.75
CA ALA A 218 -5.40 -13.46 -16.68
C ALA A 218 -4.32 -12.66 -15.93
N ILE A 219 -4.49 -12.44 -14.62
CA ILE A 219 -3.55 -11.75 -13.74
C ILE A 219 -3.39 -12.56 -12.45
N ALA A 220 -2.15 -12.83 -12.05
CA ALA A 220 -1.83 -13.35 -10.73
C ALA A 220 -0.69 -12.51 -10.14
N LEU A 221 -0.96 -11.78 -9.06
CA LEU A 221 -0.01 -10.96 -8.33
C LEU A 221 0.27 -11.59 -6.97
N VAL A 222 1.53 -11.84 -6.66
CA VAL A 222 1.97 -12.59 -5.48
C VAL A 222 2.95 -11.81 -4.62
N HIS A 223 2.96 -12.15 -3.34
CA HIS A 223 3.89 -11.56 -2.40
C HIS A 223 4.29 -12.57 -1.32
N SER A 224 5.57 -12.57 -0.97
CA SER A 224 6.12 -13.24 0.20
C SER A 224 6.77 -12.21 1.12
N ARG A 225 6.34 -12.20 2.38
CA ARG A 225 6.74 -11.25 3.40
C ARG A 225 7.92 -11.77 4.21
N PHE A 226 8.77 -10.85 4.62
CA PHE A 226 9.76 -11.00 5.68
C PHE A 226 9.52 -9.85 6.65
N SER A 227 9.35 -10.14 7.93
CA SER A 227 9.18 -9.14 8.98
C SER A 227 10.23 -9.34 10.07
N THR A 228 10.72 -8.24 10.63
CA THR A 228 11.57 -8.26 11.82
C THR A 228 10.76 -8.49 13.12
N ASN A 229 9.44 -8.63 13.03
CA ASN A 229 8.55 -8.82 14.17
C ASN A 229 8.23 -10.31 14.38
N THR A 230 8.21 -10.74 15.64
CA THR A 230 7.83 -12.10 16.05
C THR A 230 6.33 -12.23 16.35
N PHE A 231 5.54 -11.15 16.34
CA PHE A 231 4.10 -11.19 16.60
C PHE A 231 3.29 -11.60 15.35
N PRO A 232 2.69 -12.80 15.35
CA PRO A 232 2.01 -13.37 14.19
C PRO A 232 0.68 -12.63 13.91
N THR A 233 0.54 -12.00 12.73
CA THR A 233 -0.71 -11.32 12.33
C THR A 233 -1.08 -11.67 10.89
N TRP A 234 -2.24 -12.30 10.71
CA TRP A 234 -2.69 -12.83 9.41
C TRP A 234 -3.04 -11.74 8.40
N ASP A 235 -3.56 -10.61 8.87
CA ASP A 235 -4.06 -9.51 8.05
C ASP A 235 -2.94 -8.67 7.40
N LEU A 236 -1.73 -8.68 7.98
CA LEU A 236 -0.54 -7.99 7.47
C LEU A 236 0.18 -8.74 6.35
N ALA A 237 -0.17 -10.02 6.11
CA ALA A 237 0.25 -10.71 4.89
C ALA A 237 -0.22 -9.91 3.65
N GLN A 238 0.52 -10.02 2.56
CA GLN A 238 0.22 -9.34 1.29
C GLN A 238 -0.09 -10.38 0.20
N PRO A 239 -0.76 -10.02 -0.92
CA PRO A 239 -1.13 -8.66 -1.35
C PRO A 239 -2.17 -7.94 -0.47
N PHE A 240 -2.19 -6.62 -0.57
CA PHE A 240 -3.34 -5.80 -0.17
C PHE A 240 -4.35 -5.71 -1.31
N ARG A 241 -5.27 -4.73 -1.28
CA ARG A 241 -6.42 -4.71 -2.20
C ARG A 241 -6.02 -4.32 -3.61
N TYR A 242 -5.05 -3.42 -3.73
CA TYR A 242 -4.54 -2.92 -4.99
C TYR A 242 -3.04 -3.14 -5.17
N ILE A 243 -2.28 -3.31 -4.07
CA ILE A 243 -0.82 -3.37 -4.14
C ILE A 243 -0.20 -4.59 -3.44
N ALA A 244 1.01 -4.94 -3.89
CA ALA A 244 2.01 -5.65 -3.12
C ALA A 244 3.31 -4.83 -3.12
N HIS A 245 3.87 -4.62 -1.93
CA HIS A 245 4.99 -3.73 -1.67
C HIS A 245 6.20 -4.51 -1.15
N ASN A 246 7.30 -4.43 -1.88
CA ASN A 246 8.62 -4.81 -1.40
C ASN A 246 9.42 -3.56 -1.10
N GLY A 247 9.58 -3.24 0.18
CA GLY A 247 10.16 -1.98 0.58
C GLY A 247 9.75 -1.52 1.96
N GLU A 248 10.00 -0.24 2.23
CA GLU A 248 9.63 0.45 3.47
C GLU A 248 9.32 1.92 3.15
N ILE A 249 8.16 2.42 3.60
CA ILE A 249 7.82 3.85 3.49
C ILE A 249 8.33 4.60 4.73
N ASN A 250 9.42 5.34 4.59
CA ASN A 250 10.08 6.03 5.72
C ASN A 250 9.41 7.36 6.11
N THR A 251 8.48 7.86 5.28
CA THR A 251 7.72 9.10 5.50
C THR A 251 6.36 8.89 6.17
N LEU A 252 6.03 7.66 6.56
CA LEU A 252 4.68 7.22 6.94
C LEU A 252 4.00 8.09 8.00
N ARG A 253 4.72 8.48 9.06
CA ARG A 253 4.17 9.31 10.14
C ARG A 253 3.72 10.68 9.63
N GLY A 254 4.51 11.30 8.74
CA GLY A 254 4.16 12.56 8.08
C GLY A 254 2.92 12.39 7.22
N ASN A 255 2.89 11.36 6.39
CA ASN A 255 1.78 11.09 5.46
C ASN A 255 0.45 10.85 6.21
N GLY A 256 0.50 10.08 7.30
CA GLY A 256 -0.66 9.86 8.17
C GLY A 256 -1.19 11.16 8.78
N ASN A 257 -0.30 12.02 9.27
CA ASN A 257 -0.67 13.31 9.86
C ASN A 257 -1.28 14.26 8.82
N TRP A 258 -0.71 14.34 7.62
CA TRP A 258 -1.26 15.17 6.54
C TRP A 258 -2.65 14.72 6.12
N MET A 259 -2.87 13.41 6.01
CA MET A 259 -4.19 12.87 5.70
C MET A 259 -5.23 13.22 6.79
N GLN A 260 -4.83 13.20 8.07
CA GLN A 260 -5.70 13.65 9.15
C GLN A 260 -5.97 15.15 9.10
N ALA A 261 -4.96 15.98 8.81
CA ALA A 261 -5.12 17.43 8.68
C ALA A 261 -6.10 17.79 7.54
N ARG A 262 -6.12 17.00 6.45
CA ARG A 262 -7.00 17.19 5.30
C ARG A 262 -8.42 16.64 5.49
N ARG A 263 -8.76 16.07 6.65
CA ARG A 263 -10.06 15.43 6.92
C ARG A 263 -11.26 16.30 6.56
N SER A 264 -11.27 17.57 6.97
CA SER A 264 -12.37 18.50 6.74
C SER A 264 -12.47 19.00 5.28
N GLN A 265 -11.37 18.87 4.53
CA GLN A 265 -11.27 19.33 3.14
C GLN A 265 -11.58 18.21 2.15
N LEU A 266 -11.52 16.94 2.57
CA LEU A 266 -11.68 15.80 1.70
C LEU A 266 -13.12 15.69 1.17
N LYS A 267 -13.30 15.97 -0.12
CA LYS A 267 -14.58 15.89 -0.83
C LYS A 267 -14.41 15.20 -2.18
N SER A 268 -15.42 14.45 -2.59
CA SER A 268 -15.46 13.85 -3.93
C SER A 268 -16.90 13.71 -4.38
N ALA A 269 -17.17 14.09 -5.63
CA ALA A 269 -18.47 13.87 -6.26
C ALA A 269 -18.70 12.40 -6.69
N LYS A 270 -17.66 11.56 -6.65
CA LYS A 270 -17.75 10.14 -7.05
C LYS A 270 -18.29 9.25 -5.94
N PHE A 271 -18.09 9.63 -4.68
CA PHE A 271 -18.60 8.92 -3.51
C PHE A 271 -19.95 9.49 -3.10
N HIS A 272 -20.89 8.61 -2.75
CA HIS A 272 -22.16 9.01 -2.17
C HIS A 272 -22.00 9.21 -0.66
N GLY A 273 -22.65 10.25 -0.13
CA GLY A 273 -22.47 10.70 1.24
C GLY A 273 -21.13 11.43 1.46
N GLY A 274 -20.95 12.01 2.64
CA GLY A 274 -19.69 12.67 3.00
C GLY A 274 -18.59 11.63 3.28
N LEU A 275 -17.36 11.90 2.83
CA LEU A 275 -16.20 11.03 3.10
C LEU A 275 -15.79 11.02 4.58
N GLU A 276 -16.21 12.02 5.36
CA GLU A 276 -15.93 12.12 6.79
C GLU A 276 -16.34 10.86 7.58
N ARG A 277 -17.46 10.23 7.20
CA ARG A 277 -17.93 9.00 7.86
C ARG A 277 -17.03 7.78 7.62
N LEU A 278 -16.12 7.85 6.65
CA LEU A 278 -15.18 6.76 6.35
C LEU A 278 -13.91 6.85 7.20
N PHE A 279 -13.75 7.90 8.00
CA PHE A 279 -12.58 8.07 8.85
C PHE A 279 -12.56 7.07 10.02
N PRO A 280 -11.38 6.57 10.39
CA PRO A 280 -10.08 6.76 9.73
C PRO A 280 -9.96 6.00 8.39
N ILE A 281 -9.62 6.72 7.32
CA ILE A 281 -9.37 6.12 5.99
C ILE A 281 -8.05 5.34 6.03
N ILE A 282 -6.98 6.00 6.47
CA ILE A 282 -5.70 5.36 6.79
C ILE A 282 -5.82 4.75 8.18
N VAL A 283 -5.81 3.43 8.26
CA VAL A 283 -6.06 2.72 9.52
C VAL A 283 -4.81 2.76 10.41
N PRO A 284 -4.89 3.34 11.63
CA PRO A 284 -3.74 3.40 12.52
C PRO A 284 -3.29 2.01 12.98
N GLY A 285 -1.99 1.83 13.21
CA GLY A 285 -1.41 0.59 13.72
C GLY A 285 -1.36 -0.57 12.72
N LYS A 286 -1.60 -0.30 11.43
CA LYS A 286 -1.30 -1.24 10.33
C LYS A 286 0.08 -0.94 9.74
N SER A 287 0.64 -1.89 8.99
CA SER A 287 1.92 -1.69 8.30
C SER A 287 1.89 -0.50 7.36
N ASP A 288 3.06 0.05 7.07
CA ASP A 288 3.30 1.11 6.10
C ASP A 288 2.62 0.84 4.74
N SER A 289 2.72 -0.39 4.29
CA SER A 289 2.23 -0.91 3.03
C SER A 289 0.69 -0.99 3.02
N ALA A 290 0.08 -1.35 4.15
CA ALA A 290 -1.37 -1.35 4.29
C ALA A 290 -1.93 0.08 4.25
N GLN A 291 -1.22 1.02 4.87
CA GLN A 291 -1.58 2.44 4.87
C GLN A 291 -1.41 3.06 3.48
N PHE A 292 -0.35 2.68 2.75
CA PHE A 292 -0.16 3.04 1.36
C PHE A 292 -1.32 2.52 0.49
N ASP A 293 -1.70 1.24 0.62
CA ASP A 293 -2.85 0.65 -0.09
C ASP A 293 -4.16 1.42 0.18
N ASN A 294 -4.40 1.84 1.43
CA ASN A 294 -5.59 2.64 1.79
C ASN A 294 -5.67 3.97 1.02
N MET A 295 -4.52 4.64 0.86
CA MET A 295 -4.45 5.90 0.11
C MET A 295 -4.57 5.67 -1.40
N ALA A 296 -3.86 4.67 -1.94
CA ALA A 296 -3.92 4.30 -3.35
C ALA A 296 -5.35 3.94 -3.78
N GLU A 297 -6.05 3.16 -2.95
CA GLU A 297 -7.44 2.79 -3.16
C GLU A 297 -8.38 4.00 -3.10
N LEU A 298 -8.21 4.91 -2.12
CA LEU A 298 -9.01 6.13 -2.04
C LEU A 298 -8.86 6.99 -3.30
N LEU A 299 -7.62 7.21 -3.75
CA LEU A 299 -7.33 8.03 -4.93
C LEU A 299 -7.89 7.40 -6.21
N THR A 300 -7.72 6.10 -6.37
CA THR A 300 -8.20 5.32 -7.52
C THR A 300 -9.73 5.36 -7.58
N LEU A 301 -10.39 4.97 -6.49
CA LEU A 301 -11.84 5.01 -6.38
C LEU A 301 -12.38 6.45 -6.41
N GLY A 302 -11.57 7.44 -6.05
CA GLY A 302 -11.87 8.87 -6.22
C GLY A 302 -11.99 9.33 -7.68
N GLY A 303 -11.62 8.49 -8.64
CA GLY A 303 -11.78 8.73 -10.08
C GLY A 303 -10.47 8.85 -10.86
N ARG A 304 -9.33 8.55 -10.23
CA ARG A 304 -8.03 8.46 -10.93
C ARG A 304 -7.81 7.03 -11.40
N SER A 305 -7.06 6.84 -12.49
CA SER A 305 -6.54 5.51 -12.79
C SER A 305 -5.54 5.10 -11.71
N LEU A 306 -5.36 3.79 -11.50
CA LEU A 306 -4.40 3.29 -10.53
C LEU A 306 -2.97 3.81 -10.81
N PRO A 307 -2.47 3.86 -12.06
CA PRO A 307 -1.20 4.50 -12.36
C PRO A 307 -1.14 6.00 -12.00
N HIS A 308 -2.21 6.78 -12.26
CA HIS A 308 -2.25 8.18 -11.87
C HIS A 308 -2.17 8.34 -10.34
N ALA A 309 -2.92 7.54 -9.58
CA ALA A 309 -2.84 7.54 -8.11
C ALA A 309 -1.41 7.27 -7.62
N LEU A 310 -0.75 6.27 -8.21
CA LEU A 310 0.64 5.92 -7.86
C LEU A 310 1.64 7.02 -8.29
N MET A 311 1.47 7.66 -9.44
CA MET A 311 2.31 8.80 -9.85
C MET A 311 2.19 9.99 -8.87
N MET A 312 1.01 10.20 -8.26
CA MET A 312 0.86 11.23 -7.22
C MET A 312 1.55 10.84 -5.91
N MET A 313 1.48 9.56 -5.53
CA MET A 313 2.04 9.08 -4.27
C MET A 313 3.55 8.84 -4.33
N ILE A 314 4.06 8.39 -5.47
CA ILE A 314 5.48 8.12 -5.74
C ILE A 314 5.90 8.95 -6.97
N PRO A 315 6.04 10.28 -6.83
CA PRO A 315 6.43 11.13 -7.93
C PRO A 315 7.90 10.90 -8.34
N GLU A 316 8.15 10.99 -9.66
CA GLU A 316 9.50 10.94 -10.23
C GLU A 316 10.41 11.99 -9.57
N ALA A 317 11.71 11.71 -9.55
CA ALA A 317 12.69 12.71 -9.15
C ALA A 317 12.69 13.87 -10.16
N ASP A 318 12.87 15.09 -9.66
CA ASP A 318 13.02 16.23 -10.52
C ASP A 318 14.42 16.25 -11.15
N THR A 319 14.50 15.82 -12.41
CA THR A 319 15.73 15.76 -13.19
C THR A 319 15.67 16.68 -14.41
N PRO A 320 16.82 17.12 -14.97
CA PRO A 320 16.85 18.02 -16.13
C PRO A 320 16.17 17.47 -17.40
N ASP A 321 16.04 16.14 -17.52
CA ASP A 321 15.40 15.43 -18.64
C ASP A 321 13.88 15.22 -18.46
N LEU A 322 13.33 15.60 -17.30
CA LEU A 322 11.89 15.58 -17.05
C LEU A 322 11.20 16.71 -17.83
N ASP A 323 10.29 16.36 -18.74
CA ASP A 323 9.58 17.37 -19.55
C ASP A 323 8.68 18.29 -18.71
N GLU A 324 8.38 19.45 -19.29
CA GLU A 324 7.70 20.54 -18.60
C GLU A 324 6.26 20.21 -18.18
N ASP A 325 5.56 19.36 -18.94
CA ASP A 325 4.19 18.93 -18.64
C ASP A 325 4.20 17.97 -17.45
N ARG A 326 5.11 16.99 -17.43
CA ARG A 326 5.31 16.11 -16.28
C ARG A 326 5.75 16.89 -15.05
N ARG A 327 6.69 17.82 -15.19
CA ARG A 327 7.12 18.72 -14.10
C ARG A 327 5.93 19.50 -13.54
N ALA A 328 5.10 20.09 -14.41
CA ALA A 328 3.90 20.80 -14.00
C ALA A 328 2.89 19.89 -13.28
N PHE A 329 2.67 18.67 -13.79
CA PHE A 329 1.83 17.68 -13.12
C PHE A 329 2.34 17.35 -11.72
N TYR A 330 3.64 17.05 -11.55
CA TYR A 330 4.21 16.69 -10.26
C TYR A 330 4.20 17.86 -9.28
N SER A 331 4.52 19.08 -9.71
CA SER A 331 4.39 20.28 -8.88
C SER A 331 2.94 20.50 -8.42
N TYR A 332 1.97 20.29 -9.32
CA TYR A 332 0.56 20.33 -8.95
C TYR A 332 0.18 19.23 -7.95
N ALA A 333 0.60 17.99 -8.20
CA ALA A 333 0.33 16.84 -7.34
C ALA A 333 0.91 17.02 -5.93
N ALA A 334 2.11 17.58 -5.81
CA ALA A 334 2.78 17.84 -4.53
C ALA A 334 2.00 18.82 -3.63
N SER A 335 1.17 19.69 -4.21
CA SER A 335 0.27 20.56 -3.41
C SER A 335 -0.90 19.78 -2.77
N LEU A 336 -1.23 18.61 -3.31
CA LEU A 336 -2.37 17.79 -2.91
C LEU A 336 -1.98 16.61 -2.02
N VAL A 337 -0.89 15.92 -2.38
CA VAL A 337 -0.41 14.69 -1.75
C VAL A 337 1.10 14.78 -1.62
N GLU A 338 1.59 14.68 -0.39
CA GLU A 338 3.00 14.53 -0.09
C GLU A 338 3.54 13.18 -0.60
N PRO A 339 4.80 13.10 -1.06
CA PRO A 339 5.40 11.85 -1.49
C PRO A 339 5.42 10.80 -0.38
N TRP A 340 4.97 9.59 -0.69
CA TRP A 340 5.13 8.40 0.13
C TRP A 340 6.47 7.76 -0.20
N ASP A 341 7.53 8.37 0.33
CA ASP A 341 8.92 8.06 0.01
C ASP A 341 9.47 6.88 0.85
N GLY A 342 10.57 6.32 0.34
CA GLY A 342 11.28 5.16 0.88
C GLY A 342 11.58 4.11 -0.20
N PRO A 343 12.49 3.15 0.06
CA PRO A 343 12.77 2.09 -0.90
C PRO A 343 11.50 1.32 -1.24
N ALA A 344 11.10 1.25 -2.51
CA ALA A 344 9.84 0.60 -2.88
C ALA A 344 9.88 -0.02 -4.28
N THR A 345 9.50 -1.29 -4.37
CA THR A 345 8.89 -1.88 -5.57
C THR A 345 7.42 -2.12 -5.26
N ILE A 346 6.53 -1.40 -5.94
CA ILE A 346 5.08 -1.57 -5.82
C ILE A 346 4.60 -2.33 -7.05
N ALA A 347 4.22 -3.59 -6.89
CA ALA A 347 3.37 -4.28 -7.86
C ALA A 347 1.92 -3.94 -7.55
N PHE A 348 1.09 -3.73 -8.58
CA PHE A 348 -0.27 -3.28 -8.40
C PHE A 348 -1.24 -3.89 -9.41
N SER A 349 -2.51 -4.00 -9.04
CA SER A 349 -3.58 -4.42 -9.94
C SER A 349 -4.95 -3.95 -9.44
N ASP A 350 -5.81 -3.55 -10.36
CA ASP A 350 -7.25 -3.33 -10.13
C ASP A 350 -8.13 -4.46 -10.71
N GLY A 351 -7.49 -5.53 -11.20
CA GLY A 351 -8.14 -6.65 -11.89
C GLY A 351 -8.32 -6.46 -13.39
N GLN A 352 -8.06 -5.27 -13.95
CA GLN A 352 -7.99 -5.03 -15.40
C GLN A 352 -6.57 -4.67 -15.83
N LEU A 353 -5.94 -3.78 -15.08
CA LEU A 353 -4.54 -3.43 -15.18
C LEU A 353 -3.73 -4.28 -14.20
N VAL A 354 -2.51 -4.59 -14.59
CA VAL A 354 -1.46 -5.04 -13.66
C VAL A 354 -0.16 -4.35 -14.04
N GLY A 355 0.62 -3.97 -13.04
CA GLY A 355 1.88 -3.30 -13.29
C GLY A 355 2.80 -3.27 -12.10
N ALA A 356 3.94 -2.62 -12.29
CA ALA A 356 4.84 -2.28 -11.21
C ALA A 356 5.48 -0.91 -11.42
N THR A 357 5.78 -0.24 -10.30
CA THR A 357 6.57 1.00 -10.26
C THR A 357 7.65 0.88 -9.19
N LEU A 358 8.73 1.63 -9.36
CA LEU A 358 9.76 1.79 -8.35
C LEU A 358 9.62 3.13 -7.64
N ASP A 359 10.28 3.25 -6.48
CA ASP A 359 10.55 4.54 -5.86
C ASP A 359 11.42 5.43 -6.78
N ARG A 360 11.46 6.72 -6.45
CA ARG A 360 12.18 7.75 -7.22
C ARG A 360 13.67 7.50 -7.40
N ASN A 361 14.28 6.70 -6.52
CA ASN A 361 15.70 6.36 -6.55
C ASN A 361 15.95 4.92 -7.06
N GLY A 362 14.89 4.14 -7.30
CA GLY A 362 14.96 2.75 -7.75
C GLY A 362 15.74 1.84 -6.79
N LEU A 363 15.47 1.95 -5.49
CA LEU A 363 16.23 1.28 -4.43
C LEU A 363 15.91 -0.22 -4.32
N ARG A 364 14.88 -0.70 -5.01
CA ARG A 364 14.47 -2.11 -5.04
C ARG A 364 14.42 -2.66 -6.47
N PRO A 365 14.77 -3.95 -6.67
CA PRO A 365 14.80 -4.53 -8.01
C PRO A 365 13.39 -4.88 -8.51
N ALA A 366 13.20 -4.74 -9.82
CA ALA A 366 12.10 -5.35 -10.54
C ALA A 366 12.54 -5.70 -11.98
N ARG A 367 12.38 -6.96 -12.35
CA ARG A 367 12.81 -7.56 -13.62
C ARG A 367 11.62 -8.15 -14.32
N TRP A 368 11.56 -8.01 -15.64
CA TRP A 368 10.46 -8.55 -16.43
C TRP A 368 10.96 -9.40 -17.60
N THR A 369 10.16 -10.39 -17.97
CA THR A 369 10.32 -11.24 -19.16
C THR A 369 8.98 -11.26 -19.88
N ILE A 370 9.01 -10.98 -21.18
CA ILE A 370 7.87 -11.12 -22.09
C ILE A 370 8.14 -12.33 -22.96
N THR A 371 7.14 -13.20 -23.07
CA THR A 371 7.21 -14.41 -23.88
C THR A 371 6.56 -14.22 -25.25
N THR A 372 6.79 -15.18 -26.15
CA THR A 372 6.20 -15.22 -27.50
C THR A 372 4.73 -15.62 -27.49
N ASP A 373 4.25 -16.24 -26.41
CA ASP A 373 2.83 -16.57 -26.16
C ASP A 373 2.12 -15.47 -25.34
N ASP A 374 2.56 -14.21 -25.49
CA ASP A 374 1.94 -13.03 -24.88
C ASP A 374 1.81 -13.07 -23.34
N ARG A 375 2.70 -13.79 -22.64
CA ARG A 375 2.80 -13.72 -21.18
C ARG A 375 3.83 -12.70 -20.74
N VAL A 376 3.51 -11.98 -19.67
CA VAL A 376 4.41 -11.09 -18.93
C VAL A 376 4.68 -11.71 -17.58
N ILE A 377 5.96 -11.83 -17.23
CA ILE A 377 6.43 -12.28 -15.93
C ILE A 377 7.28 -11.18 -15.35
N LEU A 378 6.87 -10.59 -14.22
CA LEU A 378 7.60 -9.55 -13.53
C LEU A 378 7.82 -9.94 -12.07
N ALA A 379 9.05 -9.85 -11.58
CA ALA A 379 9.33 -10.12 -10.17
C ALA A 379 10.55 -9.33 -9.68
N SER A 380 10.78 -9.36 -8.38
CA SER A 380 11.99 -8.81 -7.76
C SER A 380 13.28 -9.51 -8.24
N GLU A 381 13.18 -10.69 -8.84
CA GLU A 381 14.29 -11.47 -9.39
C GLU A 381 13.96 -12.08 -10.76
N THR A 382 15.00 -12.49 -11.50
CA THR A 382 14.85 -13.31 -12.72
C THR A 382 14.90 -14.80 -12.38
N GLY A 383 14.36 -15.66 -13.24
CA GLY A 383 14.39 -17.12 -13.02
C GLY A 383 13.30 -17.64 -12.09
N VAL A 384 12.29 -16.81 -11.81
CA VAL A 384 11.11 -17.16 -11.01
C VAL A 384 10.14 -18.12 -11.74
N ILE A 385 10.28 -18.23 -13.06
CA ILE A 385 9.60 -19.21 -13.91
C ILE A 385 10.61 -19.69 -14.95
N ASP A 386 10.63 -20.99 -15.24
CA ASP A 386 11.43 -21.55 -16.33
C ASP A 386 10.76 -21.26 -17.67
N VAL A 387 11.35 -20.35 -18.44
CA VAL A 387 10.92 -20.03 -19.80
C VAL A 387 11.99 -20.52 -20.76
N PRO A 388 11.66 -21.45 -21.70
CA PRO A 388 12.59 -21.88 -22.74
C PRO A 388 13.15 -20.66 -23.51
N PRO A 389 14.46 -20.58 -23.79
CA PRO A 389 15.06 -19.42 -24.46
C PRO A 389 14.36 -19.01 -25.76
N GLU A 390 13.90 -19.99 -26.55
CA GLU A 390 13.15 -19.79 -27.80
C GLU A 390 11.77 -19.15 -27.61
N ARG A 391 11.20 -19.23 -26.39
CA ARG A 391 9.92 -18.57 -26.05
C ARG A 391 10.10 -17.19 -25.48
N VAL A 392 11.32 -16.73 -25.22
CA VAL A 392 11.60 -15.38 -24.71
C VAL A 392 11.51 -14.38 -25.87
N ARG A 393 10.54 -13.46 -25.81
CA ARG A 393 10.43 -12.33 -26.75
C ARG A 393 11.36 -11.19 -26.34
N SER A 394 11.35 -10.81 -25.06
CA SER A 394 12.20 -9.73 -24.54
C SER A 394 12.37 -9.81 -23.02
N LYS A 395 13.44 -9.22 -22.50
CA LYS A 395 13.73 -9.11 -21.06
C LYS A 395 14.17 -7.70 -20.72
N GLY A 396 13.88 -7.26 -19.51
CA GLY A 396 14.31 -5.95 -19.04
C GLY A 396 14.20 -5.78 -17.53
N ARG A 397 14.38 -4.53 -17.10
CA ARG A 397 14.26 -4.11 -15.71
C ARG A 397 13.52 -2.77 -15.64
N LEU A 398 12.82 -2.53 -14.55
CA LEU A 398 12.35 -1.18 -14.23
C LEU A 398 13.54 -0.30 -13.81
N GLN A 399 13.46 0.97 -14.16
CA GLN A 399 14.41 2.01 -13.76
C GLN A 399 13.71 2.98 -12.80
N PRO A 400 14.47 3.79 -12.02
CA PRO A 400 13.88 4.80 -11.15
C PRO A 400 12.84 5.65 -11.91
N GLY A 401 11.68 5.86 -11.29
CA GLY A 401 10.60 6.65 -11.88
C GLY A 401 9.79 5.99 -13.01
N MET A 402 10.21 4.84 -13.55
CA MET A 402 9.45 4.14 -14.60
C MET A 402 8.28 3.31 -14.04
N MET A 403 7.21 3.22 -14.82
CA MET A 403 6.10 2.30 -14.62
C MET A 403 6.06 1.26 -15.75
N PHE A 404 5.78 0.01 -15.40
CA PHE A 404 5.49 -1.05 -16.35
C PHE A 404 4.04 -1.46 -16.17
N VAL A 405 3.20 -1.30 -17.19
CA VAL A 405 1.75 -1.54 -17.09
C VAL A 405 1.27 -2.44 -18.23
N VAL A 406 0.51 -3.47 -17.89
CA VAL A 406 -0.23 -4.32 -18.82
C VAL A 406 -1.71 -4.01 -18.66
N ASP A 407 -2.34 -3.61 -19.75
CA ASP A 407 -3.79 -3.49 -19.84
C ASP A 407 -4.35 -4.73 -20.53
N THR A 408 -4.91 -5.63 -19.70
CA THR A 408 -5.50 -6.88 -20.18
C THR A 408 -6.85 -6.67 -20.88
N SER A 409 -7.48 -5.51 -20.69
CA SER A 409 -8.72 -5.14 -21.36
C SER A 409 -8.47 -4.60 -22.78
N GLU A 410 -7.38 -3.84 -22.96
CA GLU A 410 -6.92 -3.36 -24.27
C GLU A 410 -6.01 -4.36 -25.00
N GLY A 411 -5.53 -5.40 -24.30
CA GLY A 411 -4.74 -6.45 -24.91
C GLY A 411 -3.29 -6.06 -25.18
N ARG A 412 -2.70 -5.14 -24.39
CA ARG A 412 -1.39 -4.54 -24.66
C ARG A 412 -0.60 -4.14 -23.40
N ILE A 413 0.70 -3.94 -23.60
CA ILE A 413 1.57 -3.25 -22.64
C ILE A 413 1.50 -1.76 -22.95
N VAL A 414 1.25 -0.94 -21.93
CA VAL A 414 1.19 0.52 -22.06
C VAL A 414 2.61 1.07 -21.90
N ASP A 415 3.05 1.88 -22.86
CA ASP A 415 4.36 2.53 -22.81
C ASP A 415 4.42 3.55 -21.67
N ASP A 416 5.56 3.64 -20.97
CA ASP A 416 5.73 4.54 -19.81
C ASP A 416 5.54 6.00 -20.20
N ALA A 417 6.09 6.42 -21.34
CA ALA A 417 5.96 7.80 -21.80
C ALA A 417 4.54 8.09 -22.30
N GLU A 418 3.86 7.12 -22.94
CA GLU A 418 2.43 7.23 -23.26
C GLU A 418 1.57 7.42 -22.00
N LEU A 419 1.76 6.55 -21.01
CA LEU A 419 1.03 6.57 -19.74
C LEU A 419 1.20 7.92 -19.03
N LYS A 420 2.44 8.39 -18.90
CA LYS A 420 2.73 9.64 -18.20
C LYS A 420 2.26 10.86 -18.97
N ARG A 421 2.35 10.86 -20.31
CA ARG A 421 1.77 11.93 -21.14
C ARG A 421 0.25 11.99 -21.01
N ASP A 422 -0.43 10.85 -20.96
CA ASP A 422 -1.88 10.84 -20.71
C ASP A 422 -2.18 11.52 -19.38
N VAL A 423 -1.51 11.12 -18.29
CA VAL A 423 -1.73 11.69 -16.94
C VAL A 423 -1.37 13.17 -16.87
N ALA A 424 -0.18 13.55 -17.34
CA ALA A 424 0.30 14.94 -17.31
C ALA A 424 -0.46 15.86 -18.27
N GLY A 425 -1.05 15.32 -19.33
CA GLY A 425 -1.84 16.07 -20.31
C GLY A 425 -3.34 16.20 -19.97
N ARG A 426 -3.85 15.52 -18.94
CA ARG A 426 -5.30 15.51 -18.64
C ARG A 426 -5.88 16.87 -18.30
N PHE A 427 -5.08 17.73 -17.68
CA PHE A 427 -5.48 19.05 -17.22
C PHE A 427 -4.39 20.07 -17.49
N PRO A 428 -4.72 21.37 -17.59
CA PRO A 428 -3.74 22.41 -17.87
C PRO A 428 -2.94 22.78 -16.61
N TYR A 429 -2.17 21.83 -16.06
CA TYR A 429 -1.46 21.98 -14.79
C TYR A 429 -0.54 23.20 -14.77
N ARG A 430 0.23 23.43 -15.84
CA ARG A 430 1.11 24.60 -15.98
C ARG A 430 0.34 25.91 -15.79
N LYS A 431 -0.78 26.08 -16.50
CA LYS A 431 -1.63 27.29 -16.39
C LYS A 431 -2.21 27.48 -14.99
N TRP A 432 -2.48 26.39 -14.27
CA TRP A 432 -2.94 26.49 -12.89
C TRP A 432 -1.82 26.90 -11.94
N LEU A 433 -0.60 26.39 -12.13
CA LEU A 433 0.56 26.78 -11.33
C LEU A 433 0.91 28.25 -11.56
N ASP A 434 1.10 28.67 -12.82
CA ASP A 434 1.48 30.04 -13.18
C ASP A 434 0.49 31.10 -12.65
N LYS A 435 -0.78 30.73 -12.48
CA LYS A 435 -1.83 31.63 -11.99
C LYS A 435 -1.93 31.69 -10.45
N ASN A 436 -1.56 30.62 -9.76
CA ASN A 436 -1.93 30.43 -8.33
C ASN A 436 -0.74 30.16 -7.40
N VAL A 437 0.45 29.92 -7.94
CA VAL A 437 1.69 29.72 -7.17
C VAL A 437 2.55 30.97 -7.36
N PHE A 438 3.08 31.48 -6.25
CA PHE A 438 3.98 32.62 -6.24
C PHE A 438 5.33 32.17 -5.68
N GLU A 439 6.41 32.56 -6.34
CA GLU A 439 7.76 32.37 -5.83
C GLU A 439 8.17 33.56 -4.96
N MET A 440 9.04 33.33 -3.98
CA MET A 440 9.45 34.36 -3.02
C MET A 440 10.08 35.59 -3.71
N HIS A 441 10.73 35.41 -4.86
CA HIS A 441 11.37 36.49 -5.61
C HIS A 441 10.38 37.39 -6.38
N GLU A 442 9.11 36.96 -6.49
CA GLU A 442 8.03 37.74 -7.11
C GLU A 442 7.33 38.67 -6.11
N LEU A 443 7.61 38.49 -4.82
CA LEU A 443 7.04 39.29 -3.74
C LEU A 443 7.89 40.55 -3.51
N ASP A 444 7.25 41.64 -3.11
CA ASP A 444 7.94 42.90 -2.80
C ASP A 444 8.95 42.71 -1.66
N GLU A 445 10.19 43.17 -1.89
CA GLU A 445 11.20 43.21 -0.82
C GLU A 445 10.79 44.22 0.25
N VAL A 446 10.65 43.73 1.48
CA VAL A 446 10.41 44.58 2.65
C VAL A 446 11.75 44.85 3.33
N ALA A 447 11.98 46.11 3.72
CA ALA A 447 13.17 46.49 4.46
C ALA A 447 13.32 45.60 5.72
N SER A 448 14.50 45.01 5.89
CA SER A 448 14.79 44.23 7.09
C SER A 448 14.67 45.11 8.34
N PRO A 449 14.14 44.58 9.46
CA PRO A 449 14.13 45.31 10.72
C PRO A 449 15.56 45.67 11.15
N GLU A 450 15.70 46.74 11.94
CA GLU A 450 17.00 47.14 12.49
C GLU A 450 17.66 45.98 13.26
N ALA A 451 18.94 45.75 13.00
CA ALA A 451 19.68 44.70 13.66
C ALA A 451 19.80 44.98 15.17
N ILE A 452 19.51 43.96 15.99
CA ILE A 452 19.72 44.05 17.43
C ILE A 452 21.22 44.04 17.71
N ALA A 453 21.71 45.08 18.39
CA ALA A 453 23.14 45.27 18.66
C ALA A 453 23.42 45.58 20.14
N GLY A 454 24.70 45.53 20.50
CA GLY A 454 25.19 45.85 21.85
C GLY A 454 24.60 44.96 22.94
N ASP A 455 24.36 45.53 24.12
CA ASP A 455 23.91 44.79 25.31
C ASP A 455 22.57 44.06 25.12
N ALA A 456 21.72 44.52 24.22
CA ALA A 456 20.46 43.85 23.91
C ALA A 456 20.69 42.48 23.27
N LEU A 457 21.64 42.37 22.34
CA LEU A 457 22.01 41.11 21.70
C LEU A 457 22.54 40.11 22.73
N PHE A 458 23.49 40.53 23.58
CA PHE A 458 24.07 39.66 24.59
C PHE A 458 23.06 39.19 25.64
N ARG A 459 22.08 40.02 25.98
CA ARG A 459 20.99 39.62 26.89
C ARG A 459 20.09 38.56 26.26
N LEU A 460 19.73 38.73 24.98
CA LEU A 460 18.91 37.75 24.26
C LEU A 460 19.66 36.44 24.04
N ALA A 461 20.93 36.50 23.62
CA ALA A 461 21.78 35.33 23.45
C ALA A 461 21.83 34.49 24.73
N ARG A 462 22.10 35.12 25.89
CA ARG A 462 22.08 34.46 27.19
C ARG A 462 20.70 33.91 27.58
N ALA A 463 19.64 34.66 27.32
CA ALA A 463 18.27 34.21 27.61
C ALA A 463 17.89 32.95 26.81
N HIS A 464 18.44 32.79 25.60
CA HIS A 464 18.27 31.61 24.75
C HIS A 464 19.39 30.56 24.89
N GLY A 465 20.28 30.72 25.87
CA GLY A 465 21.31 29.74 26.20
C GLY A 465 22.46 29.66 25.20
N TYR A 466 22.66 30.64 24.32
CA TYR A 466 23.84 30.70 23.46
C TYR A 466 25.10 30.93 24.30
N THR A 467 26.14 30.17 23.97
CA THR A 467 27.47 30.25 24.56
C THR A 467 28.48 30.81 23.57
N ASP A 468 29.65 31.22 24.06
CA ASP A 468 30.75 31.62 23.18
C ASP A 468 31.17 30.46 22.26
N GLU A 469 31.07 29.22 22.73
CA GLU A 469 31.34 28.02 21.93
C GLU A 469 30.35 27.85 20.76
N ASP A 470 29.05 28.10 21.00
CA ASP A 470 28.05 28.08 19.92
C ASP A 470 28.36 29.14 18.85
N VAL A 471 28.84 30.31 19.26
CA VAL A 471 29.19 31.38 18.33
C VAL A 471 30.45 31.04 17.55
N ASP A 472 31.54 30.74 18.26
CA ASP A 472 32.87 30.57 17.67
C ASP A 472 33.02 29.25 16.90
N GLN A 473 32.42 28.16 17.38
CA GLN A 473 32.57 26.84 16.77
C GLN A 473 31.45 26.48 15.80
N ILE A 474 30.25 27.04 15.96
CA ILE A 474 29.09 26.67 15.14
C ILE A 474 28.69 27.81 14.20
N ILE A 475 28.30 28.97 14.74
CA ILE A 475 27.72 30.06 13.94
C ILE A 475 28.75 30.72 13.02
N GLU A 476 29.92 31.13 13.53
CA GLU A 476 30.94 31.81 12.73
C GLU A 476 31.44 30.94 11.56
N PRO A 477 31.75 29.64 11.74
CA PRO A 477 32.11 28.76 10.62
C PRO A 477 30.99 28.59 9.59
N MET A 478 29.72 28.48 10.01
CA MET A 478 28.59 28.45 9.09
C MET A 478 28.46 29.74 8.29
N ALA A 479 28.59 30.89 8.96
CA ALA A 479 28.44 32.20 8.33
C ALA A 479 29.58 32.51 7.35
N THR A 480 30.81 32.13 7.68
CA THR A 480 31.99 32.43 6.86
C THR A 480 32.24 31.38 5.78
N GLY A 481 31.97 30.11 6.06
CA GLY A 481 32.25 28.97 5.18
C GLY A 481 31.06 28.43 4.39
N GLY A 482 29.83 28.83 4.73
CA GLY A 482 28.60 28.34 4.09
C GLY A 482 28.35 26.84 4.31
N LYS A 483 28.96 26.25 5.35
CA LYS A 483 28.88 24.82 5.68
C LYS A 483 28.84 24.64 7.19
N GLU A 484 28.21 23.57 7.66
CA GLU A 484 28.31 23.18 9.07
C GLU A 484 29.77 22.83 9.45
N PRO A 485 30.18 23.12 10.69
CA PRO A 485 31.52 22.78 11.17
C PRO A 485 31.71 21.26 11.26
N VAL A 486 32.94 20.79 11.02
CA VAL A 486 33.31 19.38 11.19
C VAL A 486 34.10 19.21 12.48
N GLY A 487 33.58 18.38 13.40
CA GLY A 487 34.23 17.99 14.65
C GLY A 487 34.78 16.56 14.63
N SER A 488 35.46 16.16 15.71
CA SER A 488 35.93 14.79 15.94
C SER A 488 35.80 14.42 17.42
N MET A 489 36.03 13.15 17.76
CA MET A 489 35.71 12.53 19.07
C MET A 489 34.21 12.35 19.32
N GLY A 490 33.87 11.48 20.26
CA GLY A 490 32.48 11.25 20.66
C GLY A 490 31.98 12.33 21.62
N THR A 491 30.67 12.54 21.66
CA THR A 491 30.02 13.43 22.63
C THR A 491 30.15 12.86 24.05
N ASP A 492 30.96 13.49 24.88
CA ASP A 492 31.19 13.12 26.30
C ASP A 492 30.33 13.92 27.28
N THR A 493 29.46 14.80 26.78
CA THR A 493 28.51 15.56 27.60
C THR A 493 27.39 14.66 28.12
N PRO A 494 26.84 14.91 29.33
CA PRO A 494 25.68 14.20 29.83
C PRO A 494 24.48 14.28 28.87
N LEU A 495 23.59 13.28 28.90
CA LEU A 495 22.28 13.39 28.27
C LEU A 495 21.56 14.64 28.79
N ALA A 496 20.77 15.31 27.94
CA ALA A 496 20.13 16.58 28.31
C ALA A 496 19.33 16.52 29.62
N VAL A 497 18.68 15.39 29.91
CA VAL A 497 17.91 15.17 31.16
C VAL A 497 18.79 15.01 32.42
N LEU A 498 20.06 14.66 32.25
CA LEU A 498 21.05 14.46 33.32
C LEU A 498 22.04 15.62 33.43
N SER A 499 21.88 16.65 32.59
CA SER A 499 22.78 17.79 32.56
C SER A 499 22.53 18.68 33.77
N ASP A 500 23.59 19.09 34.46
CA ASP A 500 23.56 20.15 35.47
C ASP A 500 23.47 21.56 34.85
N ARG A 501 23.40 21.64 33.51
CA ARG A 501 23.16 22.87 32.74
C ARG A 501 21.68 22.96 32.33
N ALA A 502 21.30 24.07 31.71
CA ALA A 502 19.97 24.28 31.12
C ALA A 502 20.02 24.07 29.59
N PRO A 503 20.03 22.80 29.10
CA PRO A 503 20.09 22.54 27.67
C PRO A 503 18.80 23.02 26.97
N ASN A 504 18.95 23.46 25.73
CA ASN A 504 17.82 23.85 24.89
C ASN A 504 16.92 22.67 24.54
N LEU A 505 15.66 22.95 24.21
CA LEU A 505 14.65 21.93 23.90
C LEU A 505 15.12 20.97 22.79
N SER A 506 15.85 21.46 21.79
CA SER A 506 16.40 20.66 20.68
C SER A 506 17.34 19.54 21.15
N ALA A 507 18.04 19.71 22.27
CA ALA A 507 18.95 18.68 22.81
C ALA A 507 18.22 17.41 23.29
N TYR A 508 16.90 17.48 23.47
CA TYR A 508 16.05 16.33 23.81
C TYR A 508 15.53 15.59 22.57
N PHE A 509 15.75 16.13 21.36
CA PHE A 509 15.30 15.52 20.11
C PHE A 509 16.51 15.00 19.33
N HIS A 510 16.61 13.67 19.24
CA HIS A 510 17.64 13.02 18.44
C HIS A 510 17.10 12.74 17.03
N GLN A 511 17.93 13.02 16.02
CA GLN A 511 17.64 12.66 14.63
C GLN A 511 17.70 11.13 14.50
N LEU A 512 16.70 10.54 13.82
CA LEU A 512 16.51 9.08 13.67
C LEU A 512 17.11 8.54 12.37
#